data_AF-A0A968GCB4-F1
#
_entry.id   AF-A0A968GCB4-F1
#
_cell.length_a   1.000
_cell.length_b   1.000
_cell.length_c   1.000
_cell.angle_alpha   90.00
_cell.angle_beta   90.00
_cell.angle_gamma   90.00
#
_symmetry.space_group_name_H-M   'P 1'
#
loop_
_entity.id
_entity.type
_entity.pdbx_description
1 polymer ?
#
loop_
_entity_poly.entity_id
_entity_poly.type
_entity_poly.pdbx_seq_one_letter_code
_entity_poly.pdbx_strand_id
1 'polypeptide(L)' 'PGDTVVVQVRVREGNRERLQGFEGVVISKKNRGVNSNFIVRKSTHGIGVERTFQTYSPLVEE' A
#
# COMPACT_ATOMS: atom_id res chain seq x y z
N PRO A 1 -0.67 6.32 12.87
CA PRO A 1 -1.71 6.67 11.87
C PRO A 1 -1.70 8.17 11.67
N GLY A 2 -1.75 8.65 10.43
CA GLY A 2 -1.59 10.06 10.09
C GLY A 2 -0.36 10.38 9.24
N ASP A 3 0.57 9.44 9.08
CA ASP A 3 1.77 9.64 8.27
C ASP A 3 1.44 9.51 6.77
N THR A 4 2.03 10.37 5.94
CA THR A 4 2.02 10.23 4.49
C THR A 4 3.18 9.31 4.09
N VAL A 5 2.87 8.24 3.37
CA VAL A 5 3.85 7.24 2.92
C VAL A 5 3.70 6.98 1.44
N VAL A 6 4.80 6.59 0.80
CA VAL A 6 4.80 6.02 -0.56
C VAL A 6 5.04 4.53 -0.43
N VAL A 7 4.05 3.71 -0.77
CA VAL A 7 4.18 2.25 -0.77
C VAL A 7 4.57 1.79 -2.17
N GLN A 8 5.75 1.20 -2.35
CA GLN A 8 6.13 0.60 -3.62
C GLN A 8 5.48 -0.78 -3.74
N VAL A 9 4.68 -0.98 -4.78
CA VAL A 9 4.00 -2.25 -5.04
C VAL A 9 4.53 -2.86 -6.33
N ARG A 10 4.96 -4.11 -6.26
CA ARG A 10 5.34 -4.86 -7.46
C ARG A 10 4.09 -5.25 -8.24
N VAL A 11 4.00 -4.78 -9.48
CA VAL A 11 2.89 -5.06 -10.39
C VAL A 11 3.43 -5.85 -11.58
N ARG A 12 2.86 -7.03 -11.82
CA ARG A 12 3.20 -7.90 -12.94
C ARG A 12 2.12 -7.79 -14.02
N GLU A 13 2.51 -7.33 -15.20
CA GLU A 13 1.66 -7.20 -16.39
C GLU A 13 2.21 -8.15 -17.47
N GLY A 14 1.67 -9.37 -17.51
CA GLY A 14 2.18 -10.45 -18.36
C GLY A 14 3.59 -10.88 -17.97
N ASN A 15 4.57 -10.60 -18.86
CA ASN A 15 5.98 -10.96 -18.68
C ASN A 15 6.84 -9.81 -18.12
N ARG A 16 6.27 -8.63 -17.88
CA ARG A 16 6.99 -7.48 -17.33
C ARG A 16 6.57 -7.21 -15.90
N GLU A 17 7.54 -6.86 -15.07
CA GLU A 17 7.33 -6.43 -13.70
C GLU A 17 7.78 -4.97 -13.58
N ARG A 18 6.98 -4.16 -12.88
CA ARG A 18 7.30 -2.76 -12.56
C ARG A 18 6.93 -2.45 -11.12
N LEU A 19 7.61 -1.48 -10.53
CA LEU A 19 7.19 -0.90 -9.27
C LEU A 19 6.18 0.21 -9.52
N GLN A 20 5.09 0.18 -8.76
CA GLN A 20 4.08 1.22 -8.76
C GLN A 20 3.96 1.81 -7.37
N GLY A 21 4.28 3.10 -7.25
CA GLY A 21 4.08 3.84 -6.01
C GLY A 21 2.60 4.09 -5.72
N PHE A 22 2.19 3.79 -4.50
CA PHE A 22 0.93 4.21 -3.91
C PHE A 22 1.22 5.20 -2.78
N GLU A 23 1.14 6.49 -3.10
CA GLU A 23 1.29 7.56 -2.12
C GLU A 23 -0.05 7.89 -1.46
N GLY A 24 -0.05 8.01 -0.14
CA GLY A 24 -1.22 8.45 0.63
C GLY A 24 -1.00 8.42 2.13
N VAL A 25 -2.05 8.71 2.88
CA VAL A 25 -2.02 8.80 4.35
C VAL A 25 -2.37 7.44 4.95
N VAL A 26 -1.59 6.98 5.94
CA VAL A 26 -1.90 5.77 6.71
C VAL A 26 -3.04 6.05 7.67
N ILE A 27 -4.20 5.46 7.43
CA ILE A 27 -5.40 5.65 8.24
C ILE A 27 -5.61 4.54 9.28
N SER A 28 -4.98 3.38 9.09
CA SER A 28 -5.12 2.24 10.00
C SER A 28 -3.88 1.36 9.98
N LYS A 29 -3.57 0.75 11.11
CA LYS A 29 -2.49 -0.24 11.28
C LYS A 29 -2.94 -1.31 12.27
N LYS A 30 -2.80 -2.58 11.90
CA LYS A 30 -3.07 -3.75 12.73
C LYS A 30 -1.76 -4.51 12.95
N ASN A 31 -1.43 -4.79 14.22
CA ASN A 31 -0.22 -5.50 14.61
C ASN A 31 -0.59 -6.89 15.16
N ARG A 32 -0.59 -7.91 14.31
CA ARG A 32 -0.97 -9.31 14.65
C ARG A 32 0.03 -10.32 14.07
N GLY A 33 1.33 -10.05 14.18
CA GLY A 33 2.38 -10.90 13.60
C GLY A 33 2.23 -10.99 12.08
N VAL A 34 2.31 -12.18 11.50
CA VAL A 34 2.16 -12.41 10.04
C VAL A 34 0.86 -11.82 9.47
N ASN A 35 -0.20 -11.74 10.27
CA ASN A 35 -1.50 -11.17 9.89
C ASN A 35 -1.57 -9.64 10.04
N SER A 36 -0.44 -8.95 10.16
CA SER A 36 -0.37 -7.49 10.28
C SER A 36 -0.62 -6.82 8.93
N ASN A 37 -1.44 -5.78 8.94
CA ASN A 37 -1.71 -4.95 7.76
C ASN A 37 -1.84 -3.49 8.13
N PHE A 38 -1.78 -2.63 7.11
CA PHE A 38 -2.04 -1.21 7.23
C PHE A 38 -2.86 -0.74 6.04
N ILE A 39 -3.60 0.35 6.23
CA ILE A 39 -4.49 0.92 5.21
C ILE A 39 -3.97 2.30 4.87
N VAL A 40 -3.73 2.53 3.58
CA VAL A 40 -3.33 3.82 3.03
C VAL A 40 -4.49 4.38 2.20
N ARG A 41 -4.81 5.65 2.42
CA ARG A 41 -5.85 6.39 1.70
C ARG A 41 -5.21 7.47 0.84
N LYS A 42 -5.66 7.59 -0.40
CA LYS A 42 -5.31 8.69 -1.30
C LYS A 42 -6.55 9.24 -1.99
N SER A 43 -6.53 10.53 -2.31
CA SER A 43 -7.54 11.15 -3.17
C SER A 43 -6.96 11.28 -4.57
N THR A 44 -7.60 10.69 -5.56
CA THR A 44 -7.18 10.73 -6.97
C THR A 44 -8.36 11.21 -7.80
N HIS A 45 -8.17 12.30 -8.56
CA HIS A 45 -9.24 12.92 -9.36
C HIS A 45 -10.53 13.20 -8.56
N GLY A 46 -10.40 13.66 -7.32
CA GLY A 46 -11.53 13.95 -6.43
C GLY A 46 -12.20 12.71 -5.80
N ILE A 47 -11.74 11.51 -6.12
CA ILE A 47 -12.28 10.24 -5.58
C ILE A 47 -11.31 9.69 -4.53
N GLY A 48 -11.84 9.37 -3.35
CA GLY A 48 -11.08 8.69 -2.30
C GLY A 48 -10.88 7.22 -2.63
N VAL A 49 -9.64 6.76 -2.59
CA VAL A 49 -9.25 5.36 -2.79
C VAL A 49 -8.47 4.90 -1.57
N GLU A 50 -8.91 3.78 -0.99
CA GLU A 50 -8.26 3.13 0.13
C GLU A 50 -7.68 1.79 -0.31
N ARG A 51 -6.46 1.49 0.12
CA ARG A 51 -5.81 0.21 -0.17
C ARG A 51 -5.24 -0.38 1.12
N THR A 52 -5.55 -1.65 1.34
CA THR A 52 -5.00 -2.43 2.46
C THR A 52 -3.77 -3.18 1.99
N PHE A 53 -2.68 -3.06 2.73
CA PHE A 53 -1.41 -3.73 2.47
C PHE A 53 -1.08 -4.70 3.60
N GLN A 54 -0.69 -5.92 3.25
CA GLN A 54 -0.15 -6.86 4.23
C GLN A 54 1.31 -6.51 4.48
N THR A 55 1.68 -6.38 5.75
CA THR A 55 3.00 -5.87 6.18
C THR A 55 4.15 -6.75 5.71
N TYR A 56 3.91 -8.06 5.59
CA TYR A 56 4.91 -9.06 5.23
C TYR A 56 4.68 -9.65 3.83
N SER A 57 3.89 -8.96 2.98
CA SER A 57 3.67 -9.42 1.61
C SER A 57 4.93 -9.19 0.76
N PRO A 58 5.35 -10.17 -0.06
CA PRO A 58 6.46 -9.99 -1.00
C PRO A 58 6.15 -9.03 -2.15
N LEU A 59 4.88 -8.57 -2.25
CA LEU A 59 4.46 -7.58 -3.25
C LEU A 59 4.71 -6.15 -2.78
N VAL A 60 4.99 -5.93 -1.49
CA VAL A 60 5.31 -4.62 -0.93
C VAL A 60 6.83 -4.53 -0.85
N GLU A 61 7.41 -3.58 -1.57
CA GLU A 61 8.83 -3.26 -1.47
C GLU A 61 9.03 -1.99 -0.61
N GLU A 62 10.25 -1.85 -0.09
CA GLU A 62 10.68 -0.69 0.71
C GLU A 62 10.74 0.60 -0.13
#